data_AF-A0A1Q7NLB3-F1
#
_entry.id   AF-A0A1Q7NLB3-F1
#
_cell.length_a   1.000
_cell.length_b   1.000
_cell.length_c   1.000
_cell.angle_alpha   90.00
_cell.angle_beta   90.00
_cell.angle_gamma   90.00
#
_symmetry.space_group_name_H-M   'P 1'
#
loop_
_entity.id
_entity.type
_entity.pdbx_description
1 polymer ?
#
loop_
_entity_poly.entity_id
_entity_poly.type
_entity_poly.pdbx_seq_one_letter_code
_entity_poly.pdbx_strand_id
1 'polypeptide(L)'
;MGVDRLSEGKKTRDDAVINLDHARVRLRSRAAEVPTSLARNLRDICELLDKGLTNQARSRLATLLTQARNQPVLLAQARCALSTALNMLGQFRDSLAAVAMYEAPEARAKLDPALSTKLRVQIALAYNYNGDHPKAIALLKATLRELPEEGPEVGSVYTALVLSAPWKAIGKRATGEDSLRLTSAWDWRTFMKGSTKIVLKIWSRPPSWSAIIPLLSCSAEFTSIWLAPAHS
;
A
#
# COMPACT_ATOMS: atom_id res chain seq x y z
N MET A 1 8.87 -61.72 61.20
CA MET A 1 10.01 -60.79 61.19
C MET A 1 9.62 -59.60 60.36
N GLY A 2 9.26 -58.48 61.00
CA GLY A 2 9.03 -57.21 60.33
C GLY A 2 10.34 -56.42 60.24
N VAL A 3 10.52 -55.63 59.18
CA VAL A 3 10.59 -54.16 59.20
C VAL A 3 10.72 -53.63 57.76
N ASP A 4 9.85 -52.67 57.44
CA ASP A 4 10.11 -51.41 56.74
C ASP A 4 10.97 -51.37 55.46
N ARG A 5 10.38 -50.88 54.35
CA ARG A 5 10.47 -49.45 53.95
C ARG A 5 9.85 -49.23 52.57
N LEU A 6 8.66 -48.64 52.58
CA LEU A 6 8.16 -47.82 51.48
C LEU A 6 9.00 -46.53 51.46
N SER A 7 9.72 -46.24 50.38
CA SER A 7 10.19 -44.88 50.10
C SER A 7 9.56 -44.41 48.80
N GLU A 8 8.38 -43.81 48.93
CA GLU A 8 7.80 -42.92 47.93
C GLU A 8 8.75 -41.74 47.71
N GLY A 9 9.49 -41.79 46.60
CA GLY A 9 10.16 -40.62 46.04
C GLY A 9 9.13 -39.66 45.45
N LYS A 10 8.46 -38.89 46.30
CA LYS A 10 7.55 -37.81 45.93
C LYS A 10 8.34 -36.73 45.19
N LYS A 11 8.41 -36.83 43.87
CA LYS A 11 8.94 -35.79 42.98
C LYS A 11 7.98 -34.59 43.08
N THR A 12 8.37 -33.61 43.88
CA THR A 12 7.64 -32.38 44.12
C THR A 12 7.36 -31.67 42.80
N ARG A 13 6.07 -31.49 42.51
CA ARG A 13 5.55 -30.65 41.42
C ARG A 13 5.63 -29.18 41.83
N ASP A 14 6.83 -28.67 42.12
CA ASP A 14 7.01 -27.27 42.56
C ASP A 14 7.49 -26.31 41.46
N ASP A 15 7.73 -26.79 40.23
CA ASP A 15 8.30 -25.97 39.14
C ASP A 15 7.26 -25.32 38.19
N ALA A 16 6.02 -25.16 38.62
CA ALA A 16 4.99 -24.47 37.82
C ALA A 16 4.57 -23.11 38.39
N VAL A 17 5.30 -22.56 39.37
CA VAL A 17 5.13 -21.15 39.77
C VAL A 17 5.84 -20.30 38.72
N ILE A 18 5.10 -19.90 37.68
CA ILE A 18 5.57 -18.97 36.67
C ILE A 18 6.02 -17.70 37.39
N ASN A 19 7.34 -17.49 37.45
CA ASN A 19 7.92 -16.30 38.04
C ASN A 19 7.45 -15.09 37.23
N LEU A 20 6.46 -14.37 37.77
CA LEU A 20 5.74 -13.29 37.09
C LEU A 20 6.68 -12.13 36.74
N ASP A 21 7.73 -11.92 37.52
CA ASP A 21 8.72 -10.88 37.23
C ASP A 21 9.61 -11.29 36.05
N HIS A 22 10.02 -12.56 35.98
CA HIS A 22 10.74 -13.08 34.81
C HIS A 22 9.84 -13.08 33.55
N ALA A 23 8.54 -13.41 33.69
CA ALA A 23 7.57 -13.33 32.60
C ALA A 23 7.35 -11.87 32.13
N ARG A 24 7.29 -10.91 33.06
CA ARG A 24 7.16 -9.47 32.75
C ARG A 24 8.40 -8.93 32.05
N VAL A 25 9.60 -9.32 32.46
CA VAL A 25 10.85 -8.92 31.79
C VAL A 25 10.90 -9.46 30.36
N ARG A 26 10.53 -10.73 30.14
CA ARG A 26 10.41 -11.33 28.79
C ARG A 26 9.35 -10.66 27.92
N LEU A 27 8.23 -10.25 28.50
CA LEU A 27 7.18 -9.54 27.78
C LEU A 27 7.62 -8.11 27.40
N ARG A 28 8.35 -7.42 28.28
CA ARG A 28 8.87 -6.07 28.01
C ARG A 28 9.96 -6.08 26.94
N SER A 29 10.89 -7.04 26.97
CA SER A 29 11.92 -7.15 25.91
C SER A 29 11.30 -7.51 24.56
N ARG A 30 10.31 -8.42 24.54
CA ARG A 30 9.56 -8.77 23.33
C ARG A 30 8.74 -7.59 22.78
N ALA A 31 8.13 -6.79 23.64
CA ALA A 31 7.32 -5.64 23.20
C ALA A 31 8.17 -4.53 22.54
N ALA A 32 9.44 -4.37 22.95
CA ALA A 32 10.35 -3.38 22.37
C ALA A 32 10.94 -3.81 21.01
N GLU A 33 11.16 -5.11 20.77
CA GLU A 33 11.70 -5.61 19.50
C GLU A 33 10.66 -5.72 18.36
N VAL A 34 9.39 -5.85 18.71
CA VAL A 34 8.30 -6.12 17.76
C VAL A 34 8.04 -4.96 16.77
N PRO A 35 7.93 -3.68 17.18
CA PRO A 35 7.59 -2.60 16.24
C PRO A 35 8.60 -2.45 15.10
N THR A 36 9.89 -2.48 15.44
CA THR A 36 10.98 -2.30 14.48
C THR A 36 11.16 -3.52 13.57
N SER A 37 10.97 -4.74 14.11
CA SER A 37 11.04 -5.97 13.33
C SER A 37 9.87 -6.11 12.35
N LEU A 38 8.65 -5.72 12.75
CA LEU A 38 7.49 -5.77 11.86
C LEU A 38 7.57 -4.73 10.73
N ALA A 39 8.09 -3.53 11.00
CA ALA A 39 8.34 -2.53 9.95
C ALA A 39 9.38 -3.01 8.93
N ARG A 40 10.43 -3.71 9.38
CA ARG A 40 11.40 -4.37 8.49
C ARG A 40 10.74 -5.45 7.64
N ASN A 41 9.94 -6.31 8.25
CA ASN A 41 9.21 -7.36 7.52
C ASN A 41 8.31 -6.78 6.43
N LEU A 42 7.65 -5.64 6.70
CA LEU A 42 6.85 -4.96 5.69
C LEU A 42 7.71 -4.45 4.52
N ARG A 43 8.89 -3.90 4.79
CA ARG A 43 9.83 -3.45 3.75
C ARG A 43 10.29 -4.62 2.88
N ASP A 44 10.66 -5.74 3.49
CA ASP A 44 11.06 -6.95 2.76
C ASP A 44 9.92 -7.48 1.87
N ILE A 45 8.68 -7.38 2.34
CA ILE A 45 7.48 -7.73 1.56
C ILE A 45 7.33 -6.78 0.36
N CYS A 46 7.51 -5.48 0.55
CA CYS A 46 7.47 -4.51 -0.53
C CYS A 46 8.53 -4.83 -1.60
N GLU A 47 9.75 -5.18 -1.19
CA GLU A 47 10.79 -5.63 -2.13
C GLU A 47 10.41 -6.90 -2.89
N LEU A 48 9.69 -7.84 -2.27
CA LEU A 48 9.18 -9.02 -2.97
C LEU A 48 8.13 -8.65 -4.01
N LEU A 49 7.26 -7.67 -3.72
CA LEU A 49 6.28 -7.16 -4.68
C LEU A 49 6.97 -6.48 -5.87
N ASP A 50 8.03 -5.72 -5.61
CA ASP A 50 8.81 -5.04 -6.66
C ASP A 50 9.52 -6.03 -7.58
N LYS A 51 9.96 -7.17 -7.02
CA LYS A 51 10.54 -8.30 -7.77
C LYS A 51 9.48 -9.17 -8.48
N GLY A 52 8.19 -8.86 -8.33
CA GLY A 52 7.09 -9.62 -8.91
C GLY A 52 6.78 -10.95 -8.19
N LEU A 53 7.39 -11.21 -7.02
CA LEU A 53 7.21 -12.42 -6.21
C LEU A 53 5.92 -12.37 -5.37
N THR A 54 4.81 -12.08 -6.05
CA THR A 54 3.52 -11.72 -5.44
C THR A 54 2.93 -12.80 -4.53
N ASN A 55 3.09 -14.08 -4.89
CA ASN A 55 2.61 -15.19 -4.06
C ASN A 55 3.37 -15.29 -2.73
N GLN A 56 4.68 -15.06 -2.75
CA GLN A 56 5.50 -15.07 -1.53
C GLN A 56 5.17 -13.86 -0.65
N ALA A 57 5.04 -12.69 -1.25
CA ALA A 57 4.62 -11.47 -0.56
C ALA A 57 3.26 -11.64 0.12
N ARG A 58 2.27 -12.20 -0.58
CA ARG A 58 0.94 -12.49 -0.04
C ARG A 58 0.98 -13.42 1.17
N SER A 59 1.76 -14.50 1.09
CA SER A 59 1.91 -15.45 2.21
C SER A 59 2.48 -14.76 3.45
N ARG A 60 3.52 -13.94 3.29
CA ARG A 60 4.11 -13.16 4.39
C ARG A 60 3.17 -12.08 4.95
N LEU A 61 2.38 -11.44 4.08
CA LEU A 61 1.39 -10.44 4.48
C LEU A 61 0.30 -11.01 5.40
N ALA A 62 -0.13 -12.25 5.18
CA ALA A 62 -1.14 -12.88 6.05
C ALA A 62 -0.66 -12.97 7.51
N THR A 63 0.60 -13.36 7.71
CA THR A 63 1.23 -13.39 9.03
C THR A 63 1.43 -11.97 9.59
N LEU A 64 1.90 -11.03 8.78
CA LEU A 64 2.13 -9.65 9.22
C LEU A 64 0.83 -8.96 9.68
N LEU A 65 -0.29 -9.18 8.98
CA LEU A 65 -1.58 -8.60 9.31
C LEU A 65 -2.13 -9.05 10.67
N THR A 66 -1.83 -10.29 11.09
CA THR A 66 -2.23 -10.77 12.42
C THR A 66 -1.38 -10.15 13.52
N GLN A 67 -0.09 -9.92 13.25
CA GLN A 67 0.86 -9.32 14.19
C GLN A 67 0.69 -7.80 14.31
N ALA A 68 0.33 -7.11 13.23
CA ALA A 68 0.19 -5.66 13.16
C ALA A 68 -1.15 -5.13 13.70
N ARG A 69 -2.06 -5.98 14.22
CA ARG A 69 -3.43 -5.59 14.62
C ARG A 69 -3.48 -4.40 15.60
N ASN A 70 -2.52 -4.31 16.51
CA ASN A 70 -2.45 -3.26 17.52
C ASN A 70 -1.65 -2.02 17.07
N GLN A 71 -1.18 -2.00 15.82
CA GLN A 71 -0.37 -0.91 15.26
C GLN A 71 -1.09 -0.35 14.02
N PRO A 72 -1.95 0.68 14.18
CA PRO A 72 -2.88 1.11 13.13
C PRO A 72 -2.16 1.59 11.86
N VAL A 73 -1.04 2.30 12.00
CA VAL A 73 -0.23 2.78 10.85
C VAL A 73 0.36 1.60 10.07
N LEU A 74 0.98 0.65 10.76
CA LEU A 74 1.57 -0.53 10.12
C LEU A 74 0.51 -1.43 9.50
N LEU A 75 -0.63 -1.60 10.16
CA LEU A 75 -1.78 -2.35 9.64
C LEU A 75 -2.31 -1.71 8.36
N ALA A 76 -2.42 -0.39 8.31
CA ALA A 76 -2.85 0.35 7.14
C ALA A 76 -1.88 0.17 5.96
N GLN A 77 -0.58 0.27 6.21
CA GLN A 77 0.45 0.03 5.18
C GLN A 77 0.43 -1.43 4.68
N ALA A 78 0.32 -2.41 5.59
CA ALA A 78 0.24 -3.82 5.23
C ALA A 78 -1.03 -4.14 4.42
N ARG A 79 -2.18 -3.53 4.75
CA ARG A 79 -3.41 -3.65 3.97
C ARG A 79 -3.30 -3.03 2.59
N CYS A 80 -2.63 -1.88 2.48
CA CYS A 80 -2.34 -1.27 1.19
C CYS A 80 -1.49 -2.20 0.32
N ALA A 81 -0.42 -2.78 0.88
CA ALA A 81 0.44 -3.74 0.18
C ALA A 81 -0.31 -5.02 -0.21
N LEU A 82 -1.23 -5.51 0.64
CA LEU A 82 -2.10 -6.64 0.31
C LEU A 82 -3.02 -6.34 -0.86
N SER A 83 -3.65 -5.17 -0.89
CA SER A 83 -4.49 -4.76 -2.03
C SER A 83 -3.67 -4.73 -3.32
N THR A 84 -2.44 -4.20 -3.30
CA THR A 84 -1.55 -4.26 -4.47
C THR A 84 -1.26 -5.69 -4.90
N ALA A 85 -0.90 -6.57 -3.96
CA ALA A 85 -0.62 -7.97 -4.25
C ALA A 85 -1.84 -8.67 -4.90
N LEU A 86 -3.03 -8.40 -4.39
CA LEU A 86 -4.28 -8.95 -4.92
C LEU A 86 -4.61 -8.41 -6.32
N ASN A 87 -4.35 -7.12 -6.59
CA ASN A 87 -4.47 -6.55 -7.93
C ASN A 87 -3.52 -7.22 -8.93
N MET A 88 -2.26 -7.46 -8.54
CA MET A 88 -1.27 -8.15 -9.38
C MET A 88 -1.68 -9.60 -9.70
N LEU A 89 -2.43 -10.25 -8.80
CA LEU A 89 -2.98 -11.59 -8.99
C LEU A 89 -4.33 -11.60 -9.73
N GLY A 90 -4.89 -10.44 -10.11
CA GLY A 90 -6.21 -10.34 -10.73
C GLY A 90 -7.40 -10.54 -9.77
N GLN A 91 -7.16 -10.54 -8.46
CA GLN A 91 -8.19 -10.71 -7.42
C GLN A 91 -8.78 -9.35 -7.01
N PHE A 92 -9.45 -8.67 -7.94
CA PHE A 92 -9.86 -7.28 -7.80
C PHE A 92 -10.93 -7.05 -6.71
N ARG A 93 -11.84 -8.02 -6.50
CA ARG A 93 -12.84 -7.95 -5.43
C ARG A 93 -12.19 -8.01 -4.05
N ASP A 94 -11.27 -8.95 -3.85
CA ASP A 94 -10.55 -9.11 -2.59
C ASP A 94 -9.61 -7.93 -2.33
N SER A 95 -9.02 -7.37 -3.40
CA SER A 95 -8.20 -6.16 -3.32
C SER A 95 -8.98 -4.99 -2.75
N LEU A 96 -10.21 -4.74 -3.24
CA LEU A 96 -11.07 -3.70 -2.69
C LEU A 96 -11.44 -4.00 -1.24
N ALA A 97 -11.81 -5.25 -0.93
CA ALA A 97 -12.15 -5.66 0.43
C ALA A 97 -10.99 -5.44 1.43
N ALA A 98 -9.74 -5.58 0.99
CA ALA A 98 -8.57 -5.38 1.84
C ALA A 98 -8.44 -3.92 2.34
N VAL A 99 -8.86 -2.93 1.53
CA VAL A 99 -8.73 -1.49 1.83
C VAL A 99 -10.06 -0.79 2.11
N ALA A 100 -11.20 -1.45 1.91
CA ALA A 100 -12.54 -0.87 2.08
C ALA A 100 -12.77 -0.21 3.45
N MET A 101 -12.16 -0.75 4.51
CA MET A 101 -12.28 -0.15 5.85
C MET A 101 -11.73 1.28 5.94
N TYR A 102 -10.81 1.65 5.05
CA TYR A 102 -10.22 2.98 4.98
C TYR A 102 -10.97 3.89 4.03
N GLU A 103 -12.15 3.52 3.50
CA GLU A 103 -12.98 4.42 2.68
C GLU A 103 -13.58 5.54 3.54
N ALA A 104 -13.98 5.20 4.77
CA ALA A 104 -14.49 6.13 5.75
C ALA A 104 -13.39 7.12 6.22
N PRO A 105 -13.65 8.44 6.27
CA PRO A 105 -12.68 9.41 6.72
C PRO A 105 -12.25 9.19 8.17
N GLU A 106 -13.14 8.68 9.03
CA GLU A 106 -12.87 8.38 10.44
C GLU A 106 -11.78 7.32 10.61
N ALA A 107 -11.75 6.33 9.71
CA ALA A 107 -10.74 5.27 9.71
C ALA A 107 -9.34 5.79 9.30
N ARG A 108 -9.28 6.92 8.61
CA ARG A 108 -8.03 7.58 8.18
C ARG A 108 -7.61 8.73 9.10
N ALA A 109 -8.47 9.20 10.00
CA ALA A 109 -8.23 10.39 10.82
C ALA A 109 -6.99 10.30 11.71
N LYS A 110 -6.56 9.08 12.09
CA LYS A 110 -5.37 8.82 12.91
C LYS A 110 -4.12 8.49 12.10
N LEU A 111 -4.21 8.49 10.77
CA LEU A 111 -3.11 8.16 9.87
C LEU A 111 -2.40 9.42 9.41
N ASP A 112 -1.13 9.26 9.07
CA ASP A 112 -0.35 10.30 8.42
C ASP A 112 -1.01 10.74 7.08
N PRO A 113 -1.00 12.05 6.72
CA PRO A 113 -1.62 12.54 5.49
C PRO A 113 -1.11 11.86 4.21
N ALA A 114 0.17 11.53 4.13
CA ALA A 114 0.73 10.85 2.96
C ALA A 114 0.21 9.41 2.86
N LEU A 115 0.11 8.70 4.00
CA LEU A 115 -0.48 7.37 4.05
C LEU A 115 -1.99 7.38 3.74
N SER A 116 -2.71 8.38 4.24
CA SER A 116 -4.12 8.59 3.93
C SER A 116 -4.34 8.79 2.42
N THR A 117 -3.49 9.62 1.79
CA THR A 117 -3.51 9.84 0.33
C THR A 117 -3.21 8.57 -0.44
N LYS A 118 -2.16 7.83 -0.05
CA LYS A 118 -1.80 6.55 -0.65
C LYS A 118 -2.96 5.54 -0.60
N LEU A 119 -3.67 5.46 0.53
CA LEU A 119 -4.85 4.60 0.68
C LEU A 119 -5.99 5.03 -0.25
N ARG A 120 -6.27 6.33 -0.38
CA ARG A 120 -7.30 6.84 -1.30
C ARG A 120 -6.98 6.49 -2.74
N VAL A 121 -5.73 6.65 -3.16
CA VAL A 121 -5.25 6.22 -4.49
C VAL A 121 -5.46 4.72 -4.68
N GLN A 122 -5.06 3.91 -3.70
CA GLN A 122 -5.21 2.46 -3.79
C GLN A 122 -6.68 2.02 -3.85
N ILE A 123 -7.56 2.65 -3.05
CA ILE A 123 -9.01 2.41 -3.08
C ILE A 123 -9.58 2.78 -4.45
N ALA A 124 -9.18 3.91 -5.02
CA ALA A 124 -9.61 4.32 -6.36
C ALA A 124 -9.16 3.31 -7.43
N LEU A 125 -7.92 2.83 -7.37
CA LEU A 125 -7.43 1.79 -8.28
C LEU A 125 -8.23 0.49 -8.11
N ALA A 126 -8.57 0.09 -6.88
CA ALA A 126 -9.39 -1.09 -6.63
C ALA A 126 -10.82 -0.93 -7.18
N TYR A 127 -11.42 0.26 -7.11
CA TYR A 127 -12.70 0.56 -7.78
C TYR A 127 -12.57 0.50 -9.30
N ASN A 128 -11.49 1.06 -9.86
CA ASN A 128 -11.20 1.04 -11.28
C ASN A 128 -11.11 -0.39 -11.82
N TYR A 129 -10.37 -1.27 -11.14
CA TYR A 129 -10.23 -2.67 -11.56
C TYR A 129 -11.51 -3.50 -11.37
N ASN A 130 -12.41 -3.11 -10.47
CA ASN A 130 -13.74 -3.72 -10.35
C ASN A 130 -14.76 -3.16 -11.37
N GLY A 131 -14.37 -2.21 -12.22
CA GLY A 131 -15.22 -1.63 -13.26
C GLY A 131 -16.01 -0.39 -12.82
N ASP A 132 -15.85 0.07 -11.57
CA ASP A 132 -16.46 1.30 -11.07
C ASP A 132 -15.56 2.51 -11.35
N HIS A 133 -15.37 2.78 -12.64
CA HIS A 133 -14.57 3.90 -13.12
C HIS A 133 -15.09 5.28 -12.65
N PRO A 134 -16.41 5.56 -12.64
CA PRO A 134 -16.93 6.85 -12.16
C PRO A 134 -16.57 7.12 -10.70
N LYS A 135 -16.69 6.12 -9.83
CA LYS A 135 -16.32 6.26 -8.41
C LYS A 135 -14.83 6.45 -8.22
N ALA A 136 -14.00 5.70 -8.97
CA ALA A 136 -12.55 5.87 -8.95
C ALA A 136 -12.14 7.31 -9.33
N ILE A 137 -12.70 7.85 -10.43
CA ILE A 137 -12.40 9.21 -10.90
C ILE A 137 -12.88 10.26 -9.88
N ALA A 138 -14.08 10.09 -9.32
CA ALA A 138 -14.61 11.01 -8.32
C ALA A 138 -13.71 11.07 -7.07
N LEU A 139 -13.27 9.90 -6.58
CA LEU A 139 -12.39 9.80 -5.41
C LEU A 139 -11.02 10.45 -5.66
N LEU A 140 -10.41 10.20 -6.82
CA LEU A 140 -9.11 10.78 -7.17
C LEU A 140 -9.19 12.31 -7.35
N LYS A 141 -10.26 12.82 -7.98
CA LYS A 141 -10.49 14.27 -8.09
C LYS A 141 -10.69 14.95 -6.74
N ALA A 142 -11.43 14.31 -5.83
CA ALA A 142 -11.58 14.81 -4.47
C ALA A 142 -10.23 14.84 -3.75
N THR A 143 -9.42 13.79 -3.93
CA THR A 143 -8.08 13.71 -3.34
C THR A 143 -7.15 14.83 -3.86
N LEU A 144 -7.18 15.15 -5.16
CA LEU A 144 -6.39 16.26 -5.72
C LEU A 144 -6.74 17.63 -5.13
N ARG A 145 -8.00 17.86 -4.76
CA ARG A 145 -8.41 19.16 -4.18
C ARG A 145 -7.86 19.39 -2.78
N GLU A 146 -7.48 18.32 -2.09
CA GLU A 146 -6.94 18.38 -0.73
C GLU A 146 -5.40 18.41 -0.71
N LEU A 147 -4.75 18.15 -1.84
CA LEU A 147 -3.29 18.14 -1.96
C LEU A 147 -2.75 19.51 -2.40
N PRO A 148 -1.51 19.85 -2.01
CA PRO A 148 -0.80 20.99 -2.58
C PRO A 148 -0.58 20.81 -4.09
N GLU A 149 -0.27 21.89 -4.82
CA GLU A 149 -0.07 21.85 -6.28
C GLU A 149 1.14 20.98 -6.69
N GLU A 150 2.14 20.85 -5.81
CA GLU A 150 3.35 20.08 -6.04
C GLU A 150 3.57 19.04 -4.94
N GLY A 151 4.05 17.86 -5.32
CA GLY A 151 4.40 16.79 -4.39
C GLY A 151 4.45 15.41 -5.04
N PRO A 152 5.19 14.45 -4.48
CA PRO A 152 5.22 13.08 -4.98
C PRO A 152 3.84 12.41 -4.93
N GLU A 153 3.00 12.77 -3.96
CA GLU A 153 1.62 12.28 -3.82
C GLU A 153 0.75 12.73 -4.99
N VAL A 154 0.89 13.98 -5.44
CA VAL A 154 0.15 14.55 -6.57
C VAL A 154 0.42 13.74 -7.85
N GLY A 155 1.68 13.40 -8.09
CA GLY A 155 2.08 12.52 -9.20
C GLY A 155 1.37 11.16 -9.15
N SER A 156 1.31 10.54 -7.96
CA SER A 156 0.61 9.25 -7.78
C SER A 156 -0.90 9.35 -8.08
N VAL A 157 -1.55 10.45 -7.69
CA VAL A 157 -2.98 10.65 -7.98
C VAL A 157 -3.22 10.91 -9.46
N TYR A 158 -2.36 11.70 -10.12
CA TYR A 158 -2.46 11.94 -11.56
C TYR A 158 -2.28 10.67 -12.38
N THR A 159 -1.27 9.85 -12.06
CA THR A 159 -1.07 8.57 -12.75
C THR A 159 -2.30 7.66 -12.59
N ALA A 160 -2.88 7.59 -11.39
CA ALA A 160 -4.11 6.82 -11.15
C ALA A 160 -5.32 7.37 -11.93
N LEU A 161 -5.44 8.69 -12.09
CA LEU A 161 -6.50 9.31 -12.91
C LEU A 161 -6.38 8.93 -14.38
N VAL A 162 -5.17 8.99 -14.92
CA VAL A 162 -4.91 8.59 -16.32
C VAL A 162 -5.25 7.12 -16.53
N LEU A 163 -4.89 6.24 -15.58
CA LEU A 163 -5.22 4.82 -15.62
C LEU A 163 -6.73 4.52 -15.46
N SER A 164 -7.46 5.41 -14.79
CA SER A 164 -8.90 5.26 -14.54
C SER A 164 -9.77 5.87 -15.64
N ALA A 165 -9.18 6.64 -16.55
CA ALA A 165 -9.90 7.26 -17.64
C ALA A 165 -10.22 6.23 -18.75
N PRO A 166 -11.45 6.19 -19.29
CA PRO A 166 -11.79 5.30 -20.39
C PRO A 166 -11.03 5.73 -21.66
N TRP A 167 -10.04 4.93 -22.07
CA TRP A 167 -9.24 5.13 -23.28
C TRP A 167 -10.08 5.19 -24.57
N LYS A 168 -11.28 4.59 -24.60
CA LYS A 168 -12.22 4.72 -25.72
C LYS A 168 -12.67 6.17 -25.97
N ALA A 169 -12.66 7.02 -24.95
CA ALA A 169 -12.92 8.45 -25.11
C ALA A 169 -11.69 9.21 -25.64
N ILE A 170 -10.49 8.62 -25.60
CA ILE A 170 -9.26 9.23 -26.11
C ILE A 170 -9.12 8.98 -27.62
N GLY A 171 -9.46 7.77 -28.08
CA GLY A 171 -9.45 7.43 -29.52
C GLY A 171 -10.50 8.17 -30.35
N LYS A 172 -11.74 8.32 -29.85
CA LYS A 172 -12.81 9.06 -30.55
C LYS A 172 -12.63 10.59 -30.57
N ARG A 173 -11.78 11.14 -29.68
CA ARG A 173 -11.44 12.58 -29.67
C ARG A 173 -10.28 12.96 -30.59
N ALA A 174 -9.62 11.97 -31.20
CA ALA A 174 -8.56 12.19 -32.17
C ALA A 174 -9.06 12.31 -33.63
N THR A 175 -10.33 11.95 -33.90
CA THR A 175 -10.89 11.86 -35.26
C THR A 175 -12.16 12.70 -35.49
N GLY A 176 -12.56 13.53 -34.53
CA GLY A 176 -13.79 14.32 -34.60
C GLY A 176 -13.53 15.82 -34.58
N GLU A 177 -13.85 16.47 -35.69
CA GLU A 177 -13.82 17.91 -35.96
C GLU A 177 -14.90 18.66 -35.16
N ASP A 178 -14.82 18.61 -33.83
CA ASP A 178 -15.75 19.28 -32.90
C ASP A 178 -14.98 19.94 -31.76
N SER A 179 -14.02 20.79 -32.16
CA SER A 179 -12.96 21.38 -31.35
C SER A 179 -13.35 22.65 -30.59
N LEU A 180 -14.62 23.08 -30.61
CA LEU A 180 -14.99 24.42 -30.12
C LEU A 180 -15.96 24.49 -28.92
N ARG A 181 -16.31 23.37 -28.27
CA ARG A 181 -17.19 23.43 -27.07
C ARG A 181 -16.69 22.77 -25.80
N LEU A 182 -15.46 22.26 -25.75
CA LEU A 182 -14.87 21.68 -24.52
C LEU A 182 -13.40 22.07 -24.31
N THR A 183 -13.00 23.27 -24.76
CA THR A 183 -11.63 23.80 -24.66
C THR A 183 -11.24 24.33 -23.27
N SER A 184 -12.06 24.16 -22.23
CA SER A 184 -11.69 24.61 -20.87
C SER A 184 -11.25 23.51 -19.91
N ALA A 185 -11.35 22.22 -20.26
CA ALA A 185 -11.17 21.17 -19.26
C ALA A 185 -9.79 20.48 -19.28
N TRP A 186 -9.18 20.20 -20.44
CA TRP A 186 -7.89 19.49 -20.50
C TRP A 186 -7.14 19.80 -21.80
N ASP A 187 -6.29 20.84 -21.80
CA ASP A 187 -5.25 20.95 -22.83
C ASP A 187 -4.07 20.05 -22.43
N TRP A 188 -3.98 18.91 -23.11
CA TRP A 188 -2.95 17.91 -22.84
C TRP A 188 -1.54 18.39 -23.21
N ARG A 189 -1.41 19.43 -24.06
CA ARG A 189 -0.10 20.00 -24.43
C ARG A 189 0.47 20.89 -23.33
N THR A 190 -0.38 21.56 -22.55
CA THR A 190 0.04 22.23 -21.31
C THR A 190 0.25 21.23 -20.18
N PHE A 191 -0.57 20.16 -20.10
CA PHE A 191 -0.42 19.05 -19.15
C PHE A 191 0.91 18.28 -19.28
N MET A 192 1.39 18.02 -20.51
CA MET A 192 2.65 17.29 -20.74
C MET A 192 3.91 18.15 -20.54
N LYS A 193 3.80 19.47 -20.49
CA LYS A 193 4.99 20.35 -20.30
C LYS A 193 5.60 20.24 -18.90
N GLY A 194 4.86 19.77 -17.89
CA GLY A 194 5.33 19.62 -16.52
C GLY A 194 5.78 18.21 -16.10
N SER A 195 5.68 17.20 -16.96
CA SER A 195 5.95 15.79 -16.59
C SER A 195 6.78 15.03 -17.62
N THR A 196 7.68 15.73 -18.30
CA THR A 196 8.55 15.20 -19.34
C THR A 196 9.74 14.44 -18.77
N LYS A 197 9.51 13.17 -18.43
CA LYS A 197 10.48 12.05 -18.58
C LYS A 197 9.86 10.70 -18.20
N ILE A 198 8.97 10.67 -17.20
CA ILE A 198 8.37 9.41 -16.70
C ILE A 198 7.25 8.92 -17.64
N VAL A 199 6.39 9.82 -18.12
CA VAL A 199 5.24 9.47 -18.98
C VAL A 199 5.68 8.95 -20.35
N LEU A 200 6.74 9.52 -20.94
CA LEU A 200 7.25 9.07 -22.25
C LEU A 200 7.91 7.68 -22.20
N LYS A 201 8.49 7.28 -21.08
CA LYS A 201 9.16 5.97 -20.93
C LYS A 201 8.15 4.84 -20.68
N ILE A 202 6.99 5.15 -20.12
CA ILE A 202 5.86 4.20 -19.97
C ILE A 202 5.16 3.94 -21.32
N TRP A 203 5.26 4.87 -22.28
CA TRP A 203 4.49 4.82 -23.54
C TRP A 203 5.21 4.18 -24.74
N SER A 204 6.50 3.85 -24.64
CA SER A 204 7.32 3.35 -25.77
C SER A 204 7.30 1.81 -25.95
N ARG A 205 6.55 1.08 -25.12
CA ARG A 205 6.24 -0.35 -25.30
C ARG A 205 4.79 -0.58 -24.89
N PRO A 206 3.97 -1.34 -25.64
CA PRO A 206 2.63 -1.70 -25.17
C PRO A 206 2.80 -2.56 -23.91
N PRO A 207 2.47 -2.07 -22.70
CA PRO A 207 2.74 -2.84 -21.51
C PRO A 207 1.69 -3.93 -21.42
N SER A 208 2.12 -5.17 -21.20
CA SER A 208 1.29 -6.09 -20.43
C SER A 208 0.97 -5.39 -19.10
N TRP A 209 -0.31 -5.35 -18.76
CA TRP A 209 -0.87 -4.59 -17.64
C TRP A 209 -0.27 -4.95 -16.27
N SER A 210 0.53 -6.01 -16.20
CA SER A 210 1.33 -6.44 -15.06
C SER A 210 2.55 -5.57 -14.75
N ALA A 211 3.00 -4.69 -15.66
CA ALA A 211 4.24 -3.91 -15.50
C ALA A 211 4.07 -2.52 -14.83
N ILE A 212 2.85 -1.99 -14.75
CA ILE A 212 2.59 -0.63 -14.22
C ILE A 212 2.40 -0.65 -12.68
N ILE A 213 1.95 -1.78 -12.14
CA ILE A 213 1.58 -1.92 -10.72
C ILE A 213 2.78 -1.77 -9.74
N PRO A 214 4.00 -2.25 -10.05
CA PRO A 214 5.15 -2.06 -9.15
C PRO A 214 5.59 -0.60 -8.99
N LEU A 215 5.40 0.24 -10.03
CA LEU A 215 5.90 1.63 -10.04
C LEU A 215 5.18 2.56 -9.07
N LEU A 216 3.95 2.23 -8.66
CA LEU A 216 3.16 3.08 -7.76
C LEU A 216 3.19 2.62 -6.29
N SER A 217 3.62 1.39 -6.02
CA SER A 217 3.26 0.76 -4.74
C SER A 217 4.35 0.78 -3.66
N CYS A 218 5.64 0.90 -3.99
CA CYS A 218 6.69 0.56 -3.01
C CYS A 218 7.90 1.50 -2.89
N SER A 219 8.06 2.55 -3.70
CA SER A 219 9.29 3.36 -3.56
C SER A 219 9.23 4.32 -2.37
N ALA A 220 9.87 3.94 -1.27
CA ALA A 220 10.41 4.85 -0.27
C ALA A 220 11.66 5.61 -0.76
N GLU A 221 12.00 5.49 -2.06
CA GLU A 221 13.22 6.04 -2.68
C GLU A 221 12.94 7.02 -3.83
N PHE A 222 11.72 7.57 -3.94
CA PHE A 222 11.50 8.69 -4.87
C PHE A 222 12.04 10.04 -4.35
N THR A 223 12.60 10.05 -3.14
CA THR A 223 13.22 11.22 -2.49
C THR A 223 14.70 11.44 -2.86
N SER A 224 15.40 10.47 -3.47
CA SER A 224 16.85 10.58 -3.68
C SER A 224 17.31 10.97 -5.08
N ILE A 225 16.40 11.14 -6.06
CA ILE A 225 16.75 11.55 -7.43
C ILE A 225 16.61 13.08 -7.65
N TRP A 226 16.08 13.82 -6.68
CA TRP A 226 15.79 15.25 -6.85
C TRP A 226 16.45 16.20 -5.84
N LEU A 227 17.41 15.71 -5.04
CA LEU A 227 18.31 16.56 -4.25
C LEU A 227 19.77 16.34 -4.66
N ALA A 228 20.13 16.89 -5.82
CA ALA A 228 21.50 17.32 -6.06
C ALA A 228 21.46 18.85 -6.20
N PRO A 229 22.10 19.62 -5.28
CA PRO A 229 22.22 21.05 -5.46
C PRO A 229 23.17 21.30 -6.65
N ALA A 230 22.69 22.06 -7.63
CA ALA A 230 23.53 22.63 -8.65
C ALA A 230 24.47 23.63 -7.98
N HIS A 231 25.72 23.25 -7.78
CA HIS A 231 26.81 24.18 -7.50
C HIS A 231 27.79 24.17 -8.66
N SER A 232 27.74 25.32 -9.36
CA SER A 232 28.81 26.06 -10.05
C SER A 232 29.61 25.37 -11.14
#